data_AF-A0A6G1LK58-F1
#
_entry.id   AF-A0A6G1LK58-F1
#
_cell.length_a   1.000
_cell.length_b   1.000
_cell.length_c   1.000
_cell.angle_alpha   90.00
_cell.angle_beta   90.00
_cell.angle_gamma   90.00
#
_symmetry.space_group_name_H-M   'P 1'
#
loop_
_entity.id
_entity.type
_entity.pdbx_description
1 polymer ?
#
loop_
_entity_poly.entity_id
_entity_poly.type
_entity_poly.pdbx_seq_one_letter_code
_entity_poly.pdbx_strand_id
1 'polypeptide(L)'
;MKTLLVTSLFAPFIVGNLLAIPAVPFTSCNTDDVFSIDSVDCIVVDSRFANTTDTAGWTLIPPTLQEFATTFQKDFSDLTARNICLSTSSSTAAASNVIHLTLGNSSEFVDAAGR
;
A
#
# COMPACT_ATOMS: atom_id res chain seq x y z
N MET A 1 -54.29 20.50 9.23
CA MET A 1 -53.31 19.41 9.35
C MET A 1 -52.26 19.64 8.28
N LYS A 2 -51.00 19.87 8.66
CA LYS A 2 -49.91 20.23 7.74
C LYS A 2 -48.86 19.15 7.87
N THR A 3 -48.87 18.18 6.96
CA THR A 3 -47.95 17.05 6.97
C THR A 3 -46.60 17.53 6.45
N LEU A 4 -45.59 17.59 7.33
CA LEU A 4 -44.22 17.94 6.97
C LEU A 4 -43.56 16.68 6.41
N LEU A 5 -43.16 16.70 5.15
CA LEU A 5 -42.48 15.58 4.48
C LEU A 5 -40.97 15.73 4.72
N VAL A 6 -40.42 14.86 5.56
CA VAL A 6 -38.98 14.80 5.85
C VAL A 6 -38.32 13.93 4.78
N THR A 7 -37.61 14.56 3.84
CA THR A 7 -36.77 13.85 2.88
C THR A 7 -35.42 13.56 3.52
N SER A 8 -35.20 12.32 3.96
CA SER A 8 -33.89 11.83 4.40
C SER A 8 -32.98 11.66 3.19
N LEU A 9 -31.97 12.51 3.03
CA LEU A 9 -30.89 12.28 2.07
C LEU A 9 -30.05 11.09 2.55
N PHE A 10 -30.28 9.92 1.95
CA PHE A 10 -29.32 8.82 2.05
C PHE A 10 -28.16 9.11 1.09
N ALA A 11 -27.02 9.55 1.63
CA ALA A 11 -25.78 9.56 0.87
C ALA A 11 -25.34 8.10 0.66
N PRO A 12 -25.12 7.64 -0.59
CA PRO A 12 -24.55 6.32 -0.81
C PRO A 12 -23.11 6.32 -0.29
N PHE A 13 -22.78 5.43 0.64
CA PHE A 13 -21.39 5.08 0.94
C PHE A 13 -20.83 4.38 -0.30
N ILE A 14 -19.83 4.98 -0.95
CA ILE A 14 -19.10 4.33 -2.04
C ILE A 14 -18.14 3.34 -1.38
N VAL A 15 -18.47 2.05 -1.42
CA VAL A 15 -17.51 1.00 -1.10
C VAL A 15 -16.48 0.96 -2.24
N GLY A 16 -15.23 1.31 -1.95
CA GLY A 16 -14.15 1.24 -2.93
C GLY A 16 -13.88 -0.21 -3.34
N ASN A 17 -14.03 -0.52 -4.62
CA ASN A 17 -13.58 -1.80 -5.18
C ASN A 17 -12.11 -1.66 -5.61
N LEU A 18 -11.22 -2.50 -5.06
CA LEU A 18 -9.85 -2.60 -5.54
C LEU A 18 -9.84 -3.39 -6.86
N LEU A 19 -10.00 -2.67 -7.96
CA LEU A 19 -9.93 -3.24 -9.31
C LEU A 19 -8.48 -3.50 -9.69
N ALA A 20 -8.08 -4.77 -9.71
CA ALA A 20 -6.77 -5.21 -10.15
C ALA A 20 -6.91 -6.37 -11.15
N ILE A 21 -5.94 -6.50 -12.06
CA ILE A 21 -5.82 -7.66 -12.96
C ILE A 21 -4.45 -8.31 -12.71
N PRO A 22 -4.41 -9.59 -12.26
CA PRO A 22 -5.55 -10.39 -11.83
C PRO A 22 -6.21 -9.83 -10.56
N ALA A 23 -7.46 -10.21 -10.32
CA ALA A 23 -8.17 -9.79 -9.10
C ALA A 23 -7.50 -10.42 -7.86
N VAL A 24 -7.27 -9.60 -6.84
CA VAL A 24 -6.68 -10.03 -5.56
C VAL A 24 -7.76 -10.07 -4.50
N PRO A 25 -7.90 -11.16 -3.71
CA PRO A 25 -8.82 -11.18 -2.57
C PRO A 25 -8.45 -10.11 -1.55
N PHE A 26 -9.43 -9.31 -1.11
CA PHE A 26 -9.25 -8.32 -0.05
C PHE A 26 -10.47 -8.30 0.87
N THR A 27 -10.28 -7.82 2.10
CA THR A 27 -11.38 -7.55 3.05
C THR A 27 -11.58 -6.04 3.14
N SER A 28 -12.80 -5.57 2.94
CA SER A 28 -13.16 -4.17 3.13
C SER A 28 -13.24 -3.82 4.62
N CYS A 29 -12.70 -2.68 5.02
CA CYS A 29 -12.92 -2.13 6.35
C CYS A 29 -14.25 -1.34 6.38
N ASN A 30 -15.03 -1.48 7.45
CA ASN A 30 -16.30 -0.75 7.62
C ASN A 30 -16.12 0.62 8.30
N THR A 31 -14.96 1.25 8.10
CA THR A 31 -14.62 2.57 8.65
C THR A 31 -14.66 3.62 7.56
N ASP A 32 -15.03 4.84 7.93
CA ASP A 32 -14.99 5.99 7.01
C ASP A 32 -13.57 6.53 6.78
N ASP A 33 -12.58 5.99 7.50
CA ASP A 33 -11.18 6.37 7.37
C ASP A 33 -10.59 5.89 6.04
N VAL A 34 -10.09 6.83 5.25
CA VAL A 34 -9.45 6.59 3.96
C VAL A 34 -8.04 7.13 3.99
N PHE A 35 -7.09 6.33 3.51
CA PHE A 35 -5.73 6.80 3.26
C PHE A 35 -5.64 7.37 1.84
N SER A 36 -5.42 8.68 1.73
CA SER A 36 -5.29 9.33 0.43
C SER A 36 -3.91 9.05 -0.18
N ILE A 37 -3.87 8.59 -1.42
CA ILE A 37 -2.62 8.39 -2.15
C ILE A 37 -1.91 9.74 -2.35
N ASP A 38 -2.67 10.81 -2.55
CA ASP A 38 -2.12 12.17 -2.74
C ASP A 38 -1.45 12.73 -1.49
N SER A 39 -1.75 12.18 -0.31
CA SER A 39 -1.11 12.60 0.94
C SER A 39 0.21 11.88 1.20
N VAL A 40 0.66 10.95 0.36
CA VAL A 40 1.93 10.24 0.57
C VAL A 40 3.10 11.19 0.32
N ASP A 41 3.97 11.39 1.30
CA ASP A 41 5.15 12.26 1.14
C ASP A 41 6.47 11.47 1.06
N CYS A 42 6.49 10.26 1.62
CA CYS A 42 7.68 9.43 1.66
C CYS A 42 7.38 7.93 1.53
N ILE A 43 8.36 7.23 0.98
CA ILE A 43 8.52 5.79 1.11
C ILE A 43 9.66 5.54 2.10
N VAL A 44 9.37 4.73 3.12
CA VAL A 44 10.32 4.36 4.17
C VAL A 44 10.62 2.88 4.07
N VAL A 45 11.88 2.55 3.84
CA VAL A 45 12.38 1.18 3.78
C VAL A 45 12.86 0.77 5.16
N ASP A 46 12.39 -0.38 5.64
CA ASP A 46 12.88 -0.99 6.87
C ASP A 46 14.36 -1.34 6.73
N SER A 47 15.21 -0.65 7.48
CA SER A 47 16.66 -0.77 7.35
C SER A 47 17.18 -2.17 7.69
N ARG A 48 16.40 -2.98 8.44
CA ARG A 48 16.75 -4.37 8.76
C ARG A 48 16.75 -5.27 7.53
N PHE A 49 15.97 -4.90 6.51
CA PHE A 49 15.76 -5.69 5.31
C PHE A 49 16.21 -4.99 4.02
N ALA A 50 16.76 -3.77 4.12
CA ALA A 50 17.12 -2.95 2.96
C ALA A 50 18.02 -3.69 1.95
N ASN A 51 18.97 -4.49 2.44
CA ASN A 51 19.90 -5.28 1.62
C ASN A 51 19.47 -6.74 1.43
N THR A 52 18.26 -7.11 1.85
CA THR A 52 17.75 -8.48 1.69
C THR A 52 17.30 -8.70 0.26
N THR A 53 17.76 -9.82 -0.30
CA THR A 53 17.44 -10.30 -1.65
C THR A 53 16.82 -11.68 -1.53
N ASP A 54 15.77 -11.95 -2.32
CA ASP A 54 15.14 -13.28 -2.35
C ASP A 54 16.04 -14.30 -3.06
N THR A 55 16.62 -15.23 -2.30
CA THR A 55 17.49 -16.27 -2.84
C THR A 55 16.76 -17.55 -3.23
N ALA A 56 15.44 -17.65 -3.00
CA ALA A 56 14.65 -18.84 -3.28
C ALA A 56 14.29 -19.00 -4.78
N GLY A 57 14.81 -18.13 -5.65
CA GLY A 57 14.78 -18.32 -7.09
C GLY A 57 13.47 -17.96 -7.77
N TRP A 58 12.63 -17.14 -7.13
CA TRP A 58 11.38 -16.65 -7.72
C TRP A 58 11.63 -15.63 -8.85
N THR A 59 12.83 -15.03 -8.87
CA THR A 59 13.32 -14.18 -9.95
C THR A 59 14.80 -14.51 -10.22
N LEU A 60 15.26 -14.43 -11.47
CA LEU A 60 16.63 -14.80 -11.85
C LEU A 60 17.70 -13.81 -11.36
N ILE A 61 17.29 -12.57 -11.07
CA ILE A 61 18.14 -11.50 -10.51
C ILE A 61 17.23 -10.67 -9.59
N PRO A 62 17.01 -11.12 -8.34
CA PRO A 62 16.10 -10.42 -7.43
C PRO A 62 16.76 -9.12 -6.95
N PRO A 63 16.04 -7.98 -7.02
CA PRO A 63 16.51 -6.76 -6.39
C PRO A 63 16.57 -6.94 -4.87
N THR A 64 17.43 -6.18 -4.22
CA THR A 64 17.30 -5.88 -2.79
C THR A 64 15.99 -5.13 -2.52
N LEU A 65 15.51 -5.15 -1.27
CA LEU A 65 14.35 -4.33 -0.89
C LEU A 65 14.57 -2.84 -1.20
N GLN A 66 15.81 -2.34 -1.02
CA GLN A 66 16.19 -0.97 -1.34
C GLN A 66 16.10 -0.66 -2.84
N GLU A 67 16.57 -1.57 -3.70
CA GLU A 67 16.49 -1.41 -5.16
C GLU A 67 15.04 -1.45 -5.63
N PHE A 68 14.24 -2.37 -5.11
CA PHE A 68 12.79 -2.40 -5.36
C PHE A 68 12.13 -1.08 -4.95
N ALA A 69 12.42 -0.58 -3.75
CA ALA A 69 11.86 0.67 -3.25
C ALA A 69 12.27 1.88 -4.09
N THR A 70 13.48 1.86 -4.67
CA THR A 70 13.97 2.91 -5.57
C THR A 70 13.15 2.94 -6.87
N THR A 71 12.91 1.78 -7.48
CA THR A 71 12.04 1.68 -8.67
C THR A 71 10.61 2.09 -8.33
N PHE A 72 10.06 1.58 -7.23
CA PHE A 72 8.70 1.90 -6.79
C PHE A 72 8.52 3.41 -6.52
N GLN A 73 9.48 4.06 -5.86
CA GLN A 73 9.44 5.51 -5.61
C GLN A 73 9.45 6.30 -6.90
N LYS A 74 10.26 5.88 -7.89
CA LYS A 74 10.30 6.51 -9.19
C LYS A 74 8.95 6.36 -9.92
N ASP A 75 8.41 5.15 -9.99
CA ASP A 75 7.13 4.89 -10.66
C ASP A 75 5.99 5.67 -10.00
N PHE A 76 5.96 5.70 -8.67
CA PHE A 76 4.96 6.47 -7.91
C PHE A 76 5.08 7.98 -8.18
N SER A 77 6.31 8.51 -8.18
CA SER A 77 6.57 9.92 -8.48
C SER A 77 6.12 10.29 -9.89
N ASP A 78 6.40 9.42 -10.87
CA ASP A 78 6.02 9.61 -12.26
C ASP A 78 4.48 9.55 -12.44
N LEU A 79 3.80 8.61 -11.76
CA LEU A 79 2.33 8.47 -11.79
C LEU A 79 1.59 9.63 -11.13
N THR A 80 2.12 10.15 -10.02
CA THR A 80 1.49 11.24 -9.25
C THR A 80 1.96 12.64 -9.67
N ALA A 81 2.99 12.71 -10.53
CA ALA A 81 3.70 13.95 -10.85
C ALA A 81 4.19 14.72 -9.61
N ARG A 82 4.57 14.00 -8.55
CA ARG A 82 5.05 14.55 -7.28
C ARG A 82 6.45 14.05 -6.96
N ASN A 83 7.21 14.85 -6.21
CA ASN A 83 8.52 14.43 -5.70
C ASN A 83 8.34 13.71 -4.36
N ILE A 84 8.36 12.38 -4.40
CA ILE A 84 8.23 11.53 -3.21
C ILE A 84 9.60 11.23 -2.63
N CYS A 85 9.80 11.40 -1.32
CA CYS A 85 11.07 11.02 -0.71
C CYS A 85 11.24 9.50 -0.57
N LEU A 86 12.49 9.06 -0.55
CA LEU A 86 12.88 7.69 -0.21
C LEU A 86 13.86 7.74 0.96
N SER A 87 13.58 7.00 2.03
CA SER A 87 14.44 6.93 3.21
C SER A 87 14.54 5.52 3.76
N THR A 88 15.55 5.27 4.59
CA THR A 88 15.73 4.02 5.34
C THR A 88 15.63 4.30 6.82
N SER A 89 14.90 3.46 7.56
CA SER A 89 14.72 3.60 9.00
C SER A 89 14.51 2.24 9.66
N SER A 90 15.04 2.06 10.88
CA SER A 90 14.75 0.90 11.72
C SER A 90 13.50 1.07 12.58
N SER A 91 12.94 2.28 12.62
CA SER A 91 11.76 2.60 13.41
C SER A 91 10.49 2.24 12.64
N THR A 92 9.68 1.38 13.24
CA THR A 92 8.32 1.06 12.78
C THR A 92 7.28 2.05 13.30
N ALA A 93 7.70 3.19 13.86
CA ALA A 93 6.78 4.20 14.35
C ALA A 93 5.86 4.64 13.21
N ALA A 94 4.55 4.65 13.48
CA ALA A 94 3.52 5.06 12.54
C ALA A 94 3.70 6.55 12.18
N ALA A 95 4.54 6.82 11.20
CA ALA A 95 4.59 8.13 10.57
C ALA A 95 3.32 8.30 9.74
N SER A 96 2.65 9.43 9.89
CA SER A 96 1.55 9.80 9.00
C SER A 96 2.09 9.95 7.58
N ASN A 97 1.25 9.74 6.57
CA ASN A 97 1.56 10.10 5.18
C ASN A 97 2.76 9.37 4.56
N VAL A 98 3.12 8.18 5.06
CA VAL A 98 4.21 7.38 4.46
C VAL A 98 3.73 6.01 4.01
N ILE A 99 4.43 5.46 3.02
CA ILE A 99 4.37 4.04 2.68
C ILE A 99 5.56 3.36 3.32
N HIS A 100 5.32 2.34 4.14
CA HIS A 100 6.39 1.58 4.79
C HIS A 100 6.61 0.24 4.07
N LEU A 101 7.84 0.00 3.60
CA LEU A 101 8.24 -1.22 2.92
C LEU A 101 9.12 -2.08 3.85
N THR A 102 8.70 -3.32 4.09
CA THR A 102 9.40 -4.27 4.97
C THR A 102 9.17 -5.70 4.47
N LEU A 103 9.88 -6.66 5.04
CA LEU A 103 9.71 -8.08 4.74
C LEU A 103 9.06 -8.79 5.92
N GLY A 104 8.00 -9.55 5.64
CA GLY A 104 7.40 -10.48 6.59
C GLY A 104 8.08 -11.84 6.54
N ASN A 105 7.67 -12.74 7.42
CA ASN A 105 8.14 -14.12 7.41
C ASN A 105 7.47 -14.88 6.26
N SER A 106 8.26 -15.41 5.32
CA SER A 106 7.74 -16.13 4.15
C SER A 106 6.87 -17.33 4.48
N SER A 107 7.04 -17.95 5.65
CA SER A 107 6.22 -19.10 6.09
C SER A 107 4.77 -18.73 6.41
N GLU A 108 4.46 -17.43 6.51
CA GLU A 108 3.13 -16.91 6.84
C GLU A 108 2.31 -16.54 5.58
N PHE A 109 2.93 -16.61 4.39
CA PHE A 109 2.30 -16.20 3.14
C PHE A 109 2.24 -17.37 2.16
N VAL A 110 1.06 -17.55 1.54
CA VAL A 110 0.83 -18.51 0.46
C VAL A 110 1.12 -17.81 -0.86
N ASP A 111 1.90 -18.44 -1.73
CA ASP A 111 2.22 -17.85 -3.04
C ASP A 111 1.00 -17.85 -3.99
N ALA A 112 1.14 -17.19 -5.14
CA ALA A 112 0.07 -17.16 -6.16
C ALA A 112 -0.27 -18.56 -6.75
N ALA A 113 0.59 -19.56 -6.54
CA ALA A 113 0.37 -20.95 -6.94
C ALA A 113 -0.22 -21.83 -5.81
N GLY A 114 -0.50 -21.26 -4.63
CA GLY A 114 -1.07 -21.97 -3.49
C GLY A 114 -0.06 -22.76 -2.64
N ARG A 115 1.25 -22.49 -2.77
CA ARG A 115 2.33 -23.15 -2.02
C ARG A 115 2.74 -22.38 -0.77
#